data_AF-A0A0Q8EH56-F1
#
_entry.id   AF-A0A0Q8EH56-F1
#
_cell.length_a   1.000
_cell.length_b   1.000
_cell.length_c   1.000
_cell.angle_alpha   90.00
_cell.angle_beta   90.00
_cell.angle_gamma   90.00
#
_symmetry.space_group_name_H-M   'P 1'
#
loop_
_entity.id
_entity.type
_entity.pdbx_description
1 polymer ?
#
loop_
_entity_poly.entity_id
_entity_poly.type
_entity_poly.pdbx_seq_one_letter_code
_entity_poly.pdbx_strand_id
1 'polypeptide(L)'
;MAAIRIIKKYPNRRLYDTEISSYITIEDVRQLIVDGEDFEVRDAKTGNDLTRTVLLQIISEQEQDGEPVLSTQLLSQIIRFYGDSLQGFMGNYLERSMQLFMEQQQQFRSQMGNLLGQTPWTMMNQLTERNLELWQEFQRNLSGGLGRPTTVKPKETPRETPKTRAR
;
A
#
# COMPACT_ATOMS: atom_id res chain seq x y z
N MET A 1 23.72 7.72 16.26
CA MET A 1 23.35 6.51 15.49
C MET A 1 22.58 5.63 16.45
N ALA A 2 21.34 5.27 16.13
CA ALA A 2 20.63 4.23 16.89
C ALA A 2 21.41 2.92 16.72
N ALA A 3 21.54 2.14 17.80
CA ALA A 3 22.16 0.83 17.71
C ALA A 3 21.23 -0.11 16.93
N ILE A 4 21.79 -0.92 16.03
CA ILE A 4 21.03 -1.94 15.29
C ILE A 4 20.39 -2.92 16.28
N ARG A 5 19.10 -3.21 16.13
CA ARG A 5 18.35 -4.14 17.00
C ARG A 5 18.90 -5.56 16.81
N ILE A 6 19.28 -6.23 17.89
CA ILE A 6 19.86 -7.58 17.81
C ILE A 6 18.81 -8.62 18.18
N ILE A 7 18.61 -9.59 17.28
CA ILE A 7 17.79 -10.77 17.51
C ILE A 7 18.72 -11.98 17.66
N LYS A 8 18.64 -12.67 18.80
CA LYS A 8 19.42 -13.88 19.06
C LYS A 8 18.65 -15.13 18.67
N LYS A 9 19.22 -15.94 17.78
CA LYS A 9 18.65 -17.22 17.35
C LYS A 9 19.26 -18.38 18.14
N TYR A 10 18.39 -19.19 18.73
CA TYR A 10 18.76 -20.40 19.46
C TYR A 10 18.48 -21.66 18.64
N PRO A 11 19.17 -22.78 18.90
CA PRO A 11 19.03 -24.02 18.11
C PRO A 11 17.61 -24.61 18.08
N ASN A 12 16.81 -24.38 19.11
CA ASN A 12 15.43 -24.89 19.23
C ASN A 12 14.39 -24.00 18.54
N ARG A 13 14.77 -23.36 17.42
CA ARG A 13 13.96 -22.39 16.64
C ARG A 13 13.52 -21.13 17.41
N ARG A 14 13.96 -20.93 18.66
CA ARG A 14 13.60 -19.74 19.44
C ARG A 14 14.39 -18.52 18.97
N LEU A 15 13.70 -17.38 18.89
CA LEU A 15 14.28 -16.08 18.63
C LEU A 15 14.08 -15.22 19.89
N TYR A 16 15.13 -14.50 20.29
CA TYR A 16 15.09 -13.61 21.44
C TYR A 16 15.48 -12.21 21.01
N ASP A 17 14.61 -11.26 21.30
CA ASP A 17 14.81 -9.88 20.99
C ASP A 17 15.52 -9.17 22.14
N THR A 18 16.66 -8.57 21.86
CA THR A 18 17.44 -7.87 22.89
C THR A 18 16.88 -6.50 23.26
N GLU A 19 16.03 -5.90 22.43
CA GLU A 19 15.46 -4.57 22.66
C GLU A 19 14.28 -4.64 23.62
N ILE A 20 13.32 -5.53 23.35
CA ILE A 20 12.17 -5.77 24.22
C ILE A 20 12.40 -6.87 25.26
N SER A 21 13.59 -7.47 25.26
CA SER A 21 14.02 -8.50 26.22
C SER A 21 13.08 -9.70 26.31
N SER A 22 12.50 -10.13 25.19
CA SER A 22 11.50 -11.20 25.15
C SER A 22 11.74 -12.19 24.01
N TYR A 23 11.10 -13.36 24.11
CA TYR A 23 11.06 -14.31 23.00
C TYR A 23 10.03 -13.86 21.98
N ILE A 24 10.44 -13.88 20.72
CA ILE A 24 9.62 -13.52 19.58
C ILE A 24 9.54 -14.67 18.58
N THR A 25 8.58 -14.58 17.67
CA THR A 25 8.38 -15.51 16.57
C THR A 25 9.02 -14.99 15.29
N ILE A 26 9.06 -15.85 14.27
CA ILE A 26 9.49 -15.46 12.93
C ILE A 26 8.56 -14.43 12.29
N GLU A 27 7.28 -14.49 12.63
CA GLU A 27 6.25 -13.54 12.21
C GLU A 27 6.46 -12.16 12.84
N ASP A 28 6.87 -12.11 14.11
CA ASP A 28 7.26 -10.86 14.76
C ASP A 28 8.49 -10.24 14.08
N VAL A 29 9.48 -11.06 13.68
CA VAL A 29 10.64 -10.57 12.91
C VAL A 29 10.22 -10.06 11.52
N ARG A 30 9.26 -10.72 10.87
CA ARG A 30 8.67 -10.22 9.62
C ARG A 30 8.05 -8.84 9.83
N GLN A 31 7.34 -8.64 10.95
CA GLN A 31 6.74 -7.35 11.27
C GLN A 31 7.80 -6.24 11.41
N LEU A 32 8.97 -6.52 11.99
CA LEU A 32 10.08 -5.56 12.03
C LEU A 32 10.50 -5.07 10.63
N ILE A 33 10.54 -5.97 9.63
CA ILE A 33 10.84 -5.62 8.23
C ILE A 33 9.75 -4.71 7.66
N VAL A 34 8.48 -5.02 7.94
CA VAL A 34 7.32 -4.24 7.48
C VAL A 34 7.32 -2.84 8.09
N ASP A 35 7.72 -2.74 9.36
CA ASP A 35 7.82 -1.49 10.10
C ASP A 35 9.05 -0.67 9.71
N GLY A 36 9.97 -1.24 8.91
CA GLY A 36 11.18 -0.59 8.43
C GLY A 36 12.26 -0.47 9.50
N GLU A 37 12.27 -1.38 10.48
CA GLU A 37 13.29 -1.42 11.52
C GLU A 37 14.56 -2.15 11.04
N ASP A 38 15.72 -1.55 11.32
CA ASP A 38 17.02 -2.17 11.07
C ASP A 38 17.38 -3.15 12.19
N PHE A 39 17.52 -4.43 11.85
CA PHE A 39 17.92 -5.47 12.78
C PHE A 39 18.98 -6.42 12.20
N GLU A 40 19.67 -7.11 13.10
CA GLU A 40 20.60 -8.19 12.78
C GLU A 40 20.23 -9.44 13.58
N VAL A 41 20.21 -10.60 12.91
CA VAL A 41 20.03 -11.87 13.59
C VAL A 41 21.37 -12.54 13.82
N ARG A 42 21.70 -12.83 15.08
CA ARG A 42 22.93 -13.54 15.46
C ARG A 42 22.65 -14.89 16.07
N ASP A 43 23.49 -15.87 15.76
CA ASP A 43 23.50 -17.14 16.48
C ASP A 43 23.86 -16.92 17.96
N ALA A 44 23.02 -17.41 18.88
CA ALA A 44 23.22 -17.18 20.31
C ALA A 44 24.46 -17.89 20.90
N LYS A 45 24.98 -18.93 20.22
CA LYS A 45 26.16 -19.69 20.65
C LYS A 45 27.44 -19.19 19.98
N THR A 46 27.40 -19.01 18.66
CA THR A 46 28.60 -18.69 17.88
C THR A 46 28.76 -17.20 17.58
N GLY A 47 27.68 -16.42 17.67
CA GLY A 47 27.67 -15.01 17.29
C GLY A 47 27.66 -14.76 15.78
N ASN A 48 27.59 -15.80 14.96
CA ASN A 48 27.55 -15.66 13.49
C ASN A 48 26.31 -14.89 13.06
N ASP A 49 26.47 -14.04 12.04
CA ASP A 49 25.34 -13.38 11.37
C ASP A 49 24.51 -14.42 10.60
N LEU A 50 23.25 -14.55 11.00
CA LEU A 50 22.24 -15.41 10.42
C LEU A 50 21.12 -14.62 9.73
N THR A 51 21.27 -13.30 9.59
CA THR A 51 20.24 -12.41 9.04
C THR A 51 19.74 -12.90 7.69
N ARG A 52 20.67 -13.19 6.75
CA ARG A 52 20.31 -13.73 5.43
C ARG A 52 19.51 -15.03 5.50
N THR A 53 19.91 -15.94 6.38
CA THR A 53 19.22 -17.24 6.54
C THR A 53 17.81 -17.06 7.08
N VAL A 54 17.62 -16.14 8.04
CA VAL A 54 16.29 -15.85 8.60
C VAL A 54 15.40 -15.13 7.59
N LEU A 55 15.93 -14.19 6.81
CA LEU A 55 15.16 -13.53 5.73
C LEU A 55 14.67 -14.55 4.68
N LEU A 56 15.52 -15.50 4.28
CA LEU A 56 15.11 -16.60 3.39
C LEU A 56 14.03 -17.49 4.01
N GLN A 57 14.12 -17.75 5.32
CA GLN A 57 13.09 -18.50 6.04
C GLN A 57 11.75 -17.76 6.02
N ILE A 58 11.74 -16.44 6.29
CA ILE A 58 10.53 -15.60 6.26
C ILE A 58 9.88 -15.67 4.88
N ILE A 59 10.65 -15.49 3.80
CA ILE A 59 10.15 -15.58 2.43
C ILE A 59 9.54 -16.97 2.16
N SER A 60 10.22 -18.04 2.57
CA SER A 60 9.74 -19.41 2.36
C SER A 60 8.45 -19.72 3.11
N GLU A 61 8.28 -19.20 4.34
CA GLU A 61 7.05 -19.41 5.12
C GLU A 61 5.89 -18.60 4.53
N GLN A 62 6.14 -17.37 4.08
CA GLN A 62 5.14 -16.51 3.46
C GLN A 62 4.57 -17.08 2.15
N GLU A 63 5.40 -17.76 1.34
CA GLU A 63 4.98 -18.43 0.11
C GLU A 63 4.19 -19.73 0.36
N GLN A 64 4.25 -20.32 1.55
CA GLN A 64 3.50 -21.54 1.90
C GLN A 64 2.10 -21.24 2.46
N ASP A 65 1.99 -20.18 3.28
CA ASP A 65 0.75 -19.85 4.00
C ASP A 65 -0.09 -18.75 3.32
N GLY A 66 0.41 -18.12 2.25
CA GLY A 66 -0.22 -17.00 1.55
C GLY A 66 -0.46 -17.21 0.05
N GLU A 67 -0.84 -16.12 -0.65
CA GLU A 67 -0.83 -16.08 -2.12
C GLU A 67 0.63 -15.98 -2.60
N PRO A 68 1.15 -16.99 -3.32
CA PRO A 68 2.55 -17.02 -3.73
C PRO A 68 2.83 -15.89 -4.73
N VAL A 69 3.80 -15.05 -4.39
CA VAL A 69 4.24 -13.94 -5.25
C VAL A 69 5.32 -14.42 -6.20
N LEU A 70 6.07 -15.46 -5.83
CA LEU A 70 7.19 -15.99 -6.61
C LEU A 70 6.73 -17.12 -7.53
N SER A 71 6.73 -16.88 -8.84
CA SER A 71 6.42 -17.92 -9.80
C SER A 71 7.48 -19.03 -9.82
N THR A 72 7.05 -20.27 -10.08
CA THR A 72 7.96 -21.42 -10.26
C THR A 72 9.04 -21.15 -11.32
N GLN A 73 8.70 -20.39 -12.37
CA GLN A 73 9.65 -19.97 -13.39
C GLN A 73 10.73 -19.06 -12.79
N LEU A 74 10.36 -18.05 -12.00
CA LEU A 74 11.31 -17.17 -11.32
C LEU A 74 12.23 -17.94 -10.37
N LEU A 75 11.67 -18.82 -9.54
CA LEU A 75 12.44 -19.67 -8.62
C LEU A 75 13.43 -20.56 -9.37
N SER A 76 12.99 -21.21 -10.45
CA SER A 76 13.83 -22.06 -11.28
C SER A 76 14.97 -21.28 -11.93
N GLN A 77 14.68 -20.06 -12.40
CA GLN A 77 15.71 -19.19 -12.95
C GLN A 77 16.72 -18.82 -11.87
N ILE A 78 16.28 -18.33 -10.70
CA ILE A 78 17.15 -18.01 -9.55
C ILE A 78 18.10 -19.17 -9.25
N ILE A 79 17.59 -20.41 -9.17
CA ILE A 79 18.42 -21.60 -8.90
C ILE A 79 19.45 -21.85 -10.00
N ARG A 80 19.06 -21.78 -11.29
CA ARG A 80 19.99 -21.98 -12.42
C ARG A 80 21.13 -20.98 -12.39
N PHE A 81 20.84 -19.73 -12.05
CA PHE A 81 21.85 -18.67 -11.97
C PHE A 81 22.88 -18.88 -10.88
N TYR A 82 22.55 -19.59 -9.79
CA TYR A 82 23.56 -19.99 -8.80
C TYR A 82 24.53 -21.06 -9.33
N GLY A 83 24.17 -21.78 -10.40
CA GLY A 83 24.99 -22.80 -11.06
C GLY A 83 25.88 -22.28 -12.18
N ASP A 84 25.58 -21.11 -12.75
CA ASP A 84 26.40 -20.47 -13.79
C ASP A 84 27.34 -19.41 -13.20
N SER A 85 28.50 -19.21 -13.84
CA SER A 85 29.61 -18.35 -13.39
C SER A 85 29.30 -16.84 -13.28
N LEU A 86 28.04 -16.41 -13.46
CA LEU A 86 27.57 -15.03 -13.41
C LEU A 86 26.88 -14.65 -12.07
N GLN A 87 27.23 -15.37 -11.00
CA GLN A 87 26.62 -15.25 -9.66
C GLN A 87 26.53 -13.82 -9.10
N GLY A 88 27.48 -12.94 -9.43
CA GLY A 88 27.53 -11.56 -8.94
C GLY A 88 26.69 -10.54 -9.72
N PHE A 89 26.36 -10.81 -10.99
CA PHE A 89 25.68 -9.83 -11.84
C PHE A 89 24.17 -9.79 -11.59
N MET A 90 23.55 -10.95 -11.37
CA MET A 90 22.10 -11.01 -11.23
C MET A 90 21.59 -10.43 -9.91
N GLY A 91 22.33 -10.60 -8.81
CA GLY A 91 21.94 -10.01 -7.51
C GLY A 91 21.76 -8.50 -7.61
N ASN A 92 22.78 -7.81 -8.14
CA ASN A 92 22.73 -6.36 -8.37
C ASN A 92 21.63 -5.95 -9.35
N TYR A 93 21.38 -6.75 -10.40
CA TYR A 93 20.33 -6.45 -11.37
C TYR A 93 18.92 -6.57 -10.75
N LEU A 94 18.67 -7.62 -9.96
CA LEU A 94 17.39 -7.82 -9.28
C LEU A 94 17.15 -6.72 -8.25
N GLU A 95 18.16 -6.39 -7.44
CA GLU A 95 18.07 -5.30 -6.47
C GLU A 95 17.70 -3.99 -7.15
N ARG A 96 18.41 -3.62 -8.23
CA ARG A 96 18.13 -2.40 -8.99
C ARG A 96 16.76 -2.44 -9.66
N SER A 97 16.34 -3.58 -10.18
CA SER A 97 15.02 -3.74 -10.81
C SER A 97 13.89 -3.60 -9.78
N MET A 98 14.07 -4.13 -8.57
CA MET A 98 13.10 -3.96 -7.48
C MET A 98 13.04 -2.52 -6.99
N GLN A 99 14.18 -1.83 -6.85
CA GLN A 99 14.23 -0.40 -6.52
C GLN A 99 13.44 0.43 -7.54
N LEU A 100 13.70 0.22 -8.84
CA LEU A 100 12.97 0.90 -9.92
C LEU A 100 11.47 0.60 -9.90
N PHE A 101 11.09 -0.66 -9.62
CA PHE A 101 9.69 -1.05 -9.51
C PHE A 101 8.99 -0.34 -8.33
N MET A 102 9.64 -0.27 -7.16
CA MET A 102 9.11 0.44 -5.99
C MET A 102 8.97 1.95 -6.25
N GLU A 103 9.97 2.58 -6.87
CA GLU A 103 9.92 3.99 -7.28
C GLU A 103 8.75 4.25 -8.24
N GLN A 104 8.58 3.38 -9.24
CA GLN A 104 7.48 3.49 -10.21
C GLN A 104 6.12 3.32 -9.54
N GLN A 105 5.97 2.37 -8.61
CA GLN A 105 4.73 2.17 -7.86
C GLN A 105 4.40 3.39 -7.01
N GLN A 106 5.40 3.98 -6.34
CA GLN A 106 5.22 5.20 -5.55
C GLN A 106 4.83 6.38 -6.44
N GLN A 107 5.46 6.54 -7.60
CA GLN A 107 5.13 7.57 -8.58
C GLN A 107 3.74 7.40 -9.18
N PHE A 108 3.31 6.17 -9.43
CA PHE A 108 1.96 5.87 -9.91
C PHE A 108 0.91 6.18 -8.82
N ARG A 109 1.18 5.76 -7.58
CA ARG A 109 0.30 6.08 -6.43
C ARG A 109 0.20 7.58 -6.18
N SER A 110 1.28 8.34 -6.31
CA SER A 110 1.24 9.80 -6.13
C SER A 110 0.50 10.49 -7.26
N GLN A 111 0.66 10.05 -8.51
CA GLN A 111 -0.09 10.57 -9.66
C GLN A 111 -1.59 10.24 -9.55
N MET A 112 -1.94 8.99 -9.23
CA MET A 112 -3.34 8.61 -8.99
C MET A 112 -3.92 9.30 -7.76
N GLY A 113 -3.17 9.45 -6.67
CA GLY A 113 -3.61 10.17 -5.48
C GLY A 113 -3.84 11.66 -5.74
N ASN A 114 -2.99 12.29 -6.55
CA ASN A 114 -3.18 13.67 -6.98
C ASN A 114 -4.37 13.82 -7.94
N LEU A 115 -4.57 12.84 -8.82
CA LEU A 115 -5.76 12.77 -9.66
C LEU A 115 -6.99 12.57 -8.77
N LEU A 116 -7.16 11.49 -8.01
CA LEU A 116 -8.32 11.24 -7.12
C LEU A 116 -8.55 12.31 -6.04
N GLY A 117 -7.53 13.03 -5.60
CA GLY A 117 -7.67 14.16 -4.67
C GLY A 117 -8.21 15.43 -5.33
N GLN A 118 -7.86 15.68 -6.60
CA GLN A 118 -8.35 16.83 -7.36
C GLN A 118 -9.56 16.50 -8.24
N THR A 119 -9.73 15.26 -8.67
CA THR A 119 -10.58 14.86 -9.79
C THR A 119 -12.07 14.79 -9.43
N PRO A 120 -12.50 14.39 -8.21
CA PRO A 120 -13.91 14.51 -7.82
C PRO A 120 -14.35 15.97 -7.71
N TRP A 121 -13.53 16.85 -7.13
CA TRP A 121 -13.86 18.27 -6.97
C TRP A 121 -13.73 19.06 -8.27
N THR A 122 -12.70 18.79 -9.10
CA THR A 122 -12.54 19.46 -10.40
C THR A 122 -13.55 18.97 -11.43
N MET A 123 -13.92 17.68 -11.46
CA MET A 123 -15.04 17.22 -12.28
C MET A 123 -16.36 17.82 -11.78
N MET A 124 -16.60 17.87 -10.47
CA MET A 124 -17.82 18.49 -9.91
C MET A 124 -17.89 19.98 -10.26
N ASN A 125 -16.79 20.72 -10.14
CA ASN A 125 -16.73 22.13 -10.51
C ASN A 125 -16.97 22.32 -12.01
N GLN A 126 -16.33 21.52 -12.88
CA GLN A 126 -16.58 21.60 -14.33
C GLN A 126 -18.03 21.26 -14.72
N LEU A 127 -18.64 20.26 -14.09
CA LEU A 127 -20.05 19.92 -14.34
C LEU A 127 -21.00 21.02 -13.82
N THR A 128 -20.67 21.61 -12.67
CA THR A 128 -21.43 22.70 -12.06
C THR A 128 -21.35 23.98 -12.89
N GLU A 129 -20.17 24.35 -13.36
CA GLU A 129 -19.95 25.51 -14.24
C GLU A 129 -20.70 25.37 -15.57
N ARG A 130 -20.58 24.22 -16.25
CA ARG A 130 -21.32 23.97 -17.50
C ARG A 130 -22.83 23.97 -17.31
N ASN A 131 -23.33 23.45 -16.18
CA ASN A 131 -24.75 23.46 -15.88
C ASN A 131 -25.25 24.88 -15.53
N LEU A 132 -24.47 25.65 -14.78
CA LEU A 132 -24.77 27.05 -14.45
C LEU A 132 -24.86 27.93 -15.70
N GLU A 133 -23.97 27.74 -16.68
CA GLU A 133 -24.02 28.46 -17.96
C GLU A 133 -25.32 28.18 -18.72
N LEU A 134 -25.74 26.91 -18.81
CA LEU A 134 -26.99 26.51 -19.45
C LEU A 134 -28.22 27.10 -18.72
N TRP A 135 -28.23 27.10 -17.39
CA TRP A 135 -29.28 27.75 -16.60
C TRP A 135 -29.29 29.27 -16.77
N GLN A 136 -28.12 29.91 -16.87
CA GLN A 136 -28.01 31.35 -17.09
C GLN A 136 -28.45 31.76 -18.49
N GLU A 137 -28.15 30.96 -19.52
CA GLU A 137 -28.65 31.17 -20.89
C GLU A 137 -30.16 30.94 -20.97
N PHE A 138 -30.67 29.88 -20.33
CA PHE A 138 -32.10 29.62 -20.22
C PHE A 138 -32.83 30.79 -19.53
N GLN A 139 -32.28 31.27 -18.41
CA GLN A 139 -32.82 32.42 -17.69
C GLN A 139 -32.71 33.72 -18.52
N ARG A 140 -31.63 33.93 -19.27
CA ARG A 140 -31.50 35.09 -20.18
C ARG A 140 -32.49 35.03 -21.34
N ASN A 141 -32.68 33.88 -21.97
CA ASN A 141 -33.65 33.72 -23.05
C ASN A 141 -35.10 33.85 -22.55
N LEU A 142 -35.40 33.37 -21.34
CA LEU A 142 -36.71 33.55 -20.71
C LEU A 142 -36.95 34.97 -20.20
N SER A 143 -35.92 35.66 -19.69
CA SER A 143 -36.04 37.05 -19.25
C SER A 143 -36.00 38.06 -20.40
N GLY A 144 -35.46 37.67 -21.56
CA GLY A 144 -35.52 38.45 -22.80
C GLY A 144 -36.89 38.40 -23.50
N GLY A 145 -37.75 37.45 -23.13
CA GLY A 145 -39.11 37.32 -23.64
C GLY A 145 -40.14 37.34 -22.51
N LEU A 146 -40.72 38.51 -22.26
CA LEU A 146 -41.84 38.81 -21.33
C LEU A 146 -41.42 39.31 -19.94
N GLY A 147 -41.94 40.48 -19.59
CA GLY A 147 -41.56 41.25 -18.41
C GLY A 147 -42.18 40.78 -17.08
N ARG A 148 -41.38 40.95 -16.02
CA ARG A 148 -41.68 41.17 -14.57
C ARG A 148 -42.51 40.12 -13.79
N PRO A 149 -42.32 40.04 -12.45
CA PRO A 149 -41.96 38.79 -11.79
C PRO A 149 -43.09 38.16 -10.98
N THR A 150 -43.03 36.84 -10.77
CA THR A 150 -43.80 36.16 -9.73
C THR A 150 -42.87 35.47 -8.73
N THR A 151 -42.86 36.03 -7.53
CA THR A 151 -42.31 35.44 -6.31
C THR A 151 -43.01 34.11 -6.02
N VAL A 152 -42.25 33.03 -5.87
CA VAL A 152 -42.75 31.79 -5.26
C VAL A 152 -41.87 31.48 -4.04
N LYS A 153 -42.48 31.57 -2.85
CA LYS A 153 -41.88 31.22 -1.56
C LYS A 153 -41.52 29.72 -1.52
N PRO A 154 -40.45 29.31 -0.80
CA PRO A 154 -40.15 27.89 -0.61
C PRO A 154 -41.19 27.26 0.33
N LYS A 155 -41.76 26.11 -0.06
CA LYS A 155 -42.67 25.32 0.77
C LYS A 155 -41.86 24.27 1.54
N GLU A 156 -41.97 24.29 2.86
CA GLU A 156 -41.31 23.43 3.82
C GLU A 156 -41.54 21.93 3.56
N THR A 157 -40.50 21.14 3.80
CA THR A 157 -40.45 19.68 3.76
C THR A 157 -41.23 19.04 4.92
N PRO A 158 -41.96 17.93 4.69
CA PRO A 158 -42.27 16.98 5.76
C PRO A 158 -41.23 15.84 5.80
N ARG A 159 -40.64 15.64 6.98
CA ARG A 159 -39.82 14.49 7.39
C ARG A 159 -40.55 13.16 7.12
N GLU A 160 -39.88 12.21 6.48
CA GLU A 160 -40.27 10.79 6.50
C GLU A 160 -39.64 10.09 7.72
N THR A 161 -40.48 9.52 8.58
CA THR A 161 -40.09 8.53 9.59
C THR A 161 -40.23 7.10 9.02
N PRO A 162 -39.33 6.16 9.38
CA PRO A 162 -39.33 4.81 8.82
C PRO A 162 -40.40 3.93 9.49
N LYS A 163 -41.14 3.16 8.69
CA LYS A 163 -42.03 2.10 9.19
C LYS A 163 -41.36 0.74 9.10
N THR A 164 -40.93 0.26 10.26
CA THR A 164 -40.79 -1.15 10.63
C THR A 164 -42.10 -1.90 10.37
N ARG A 165 -42.03 -3.10 9.77
CA ARG A 165 -42.98 -4.16 10.14
C ARG A 165 -42.37 -5.54 9.97
N ALA A 166 -42.13 -6.17 11.12
CA ALA A 166 -41.97 -7.60 11.28
C ALA A 166 -43.32 -8.32 11.10
N ARG A 167 -43.29 -9.47 10.44
CA ARG A 167 -43.92 -10.70 10.91
C ARG A 167 -43.42 -11.88 10.09
#